data_AF-A0A9D2YPV1-F1
#
_entry.id   AF-A0A9D2YPV1-F1
#
_cell.length_a   1.000
_cell.length_b   1.000
_cell.length_c   1.000
_cell.angle_alpha   90.00
_cell.angle_beta   90.00
_cell.angle_gamma   90.00
#
_symmetry.space_group_name_H-M   'P 1'
#
loop_
_entity.id
_entity.type
_entity.pdbx_description
1 polymer ?
#
loop_
_entity_poly.entity_id
_entity_poly.type
_entity_poly.pdbx_seq_one_letter_code
_entity_poly.pdbx_strand_id
1 'polypeptide(L)'
;MYKFFFFLFLTFFLMFLTCCVTSKADTCRMMSGLTPHLPVPRPSYSQARENLVRAIPPKLLCLLACGGKDCRYEGPECWKSNQQVIRGLFSSWVTNDIIAMARPSNQLIEKYNIVEQFQRLKIKSIINMQLPGEHAHCGPTLDPESGFTYLPQTFMDHNIYFYNFGMPDFGVTSLVGLIDGVKVLAFAVQEGRVAVHCHAGLGRTGVLIACYLIYTLRISPSEAVHFVRIRRPRSIQTRAQIKQVFDFARLLGTQLVQFPDLSLRHGAPFTLQHYLNRQALLLHGQEARKLRHTPKVVYLLCVRLSCLALGLPSPPEVHAELERRSALRILGRTVRETLVSKQYLPLLNEHCKAPRASSGSASWDEPREFLERRWEVLLDKRSYSDSDLSRICKEVRNHTMHTQLL
;
A
#
# COMPACT_ATOMS: atom_id res chain seq x y z
N MET A 1 4.15 -35.39 26.56
CA MET A 1 2.89 -34.65 26.30
C MET A 1 2.73 -33.38 27.13
N TYR A 2 2.97 -33.40 28.45
CA TYR A 2 2.78 -32.20 29.31
C TYR A 2 3.68 -30.99 28.96
N LYS A 3 4.92 -31.20 28.51
CA LYS A 3 5.81 -30.11 28.05
C LYS A 3 5.32 -29.41 26.77
N PHE A 4 4.59 -30.12 25.90
CA PHE A 4 4.05 -29.55 24.66
C PHE A 4 2.82 -28.67 24.93
N PHE A 5 1.94 -29.11 25.84
CA PHE A 5 0.81 -28.30 26.30
C PHE A 5 1.26 -27.07 27.09
N PHE A 6 2.30 -27.18 27.91
CA PHE A 6 2.86 -26.04 28.64
C PHE A 6 3.46 -25.00 27.68
N PHE A 7 4.17 -25.44 26.63
CA PHE A 7 4.69 -24.54 25.60
C PHE A 7 3.57 -23.88 24.79
N LEU A 8 2.52 -24.62 24.41
CA LEU A 8 1.36 -24.07 23.69
C LEU A 8 0.64 -23.02 24.55
N PHE A 9 0.47 -23.28 25.84
CA PHE A 9 -0.13 -22.36 26.79
C PHE A 9 0.75 -21.10 26.99
N LEU A 10 2.06 -21.27 27.09
CA LEU A 10 3.01 -20.15 27.21
C LEU A 10 3.05 -19.31 25.92
N THR A 11 2.91 -19.92 24.74
CA THR A 11 2.83 -19.19 23.46
C THR A 11 1.52 -18.41 23.31
N PHE A 12 0.39 -18.96 23.77
CA PHE A 12 -0.88 -18.22 23.86
C PHE A 12 -0.78 -17.06 24.85
N PHE A 13 -0.09 -17.28 25.97
CA PHE A 13 0.10 -16.27 27.02
C PHE A 13 1.07 -15.14 26.59
N LEU A 14 2.15 -15.47 25.87
CA LEU A 14 3.08 -14.49 25.29
C LEU A 14 2.46 -13.72 24.11
N MET A 15 1.57 -14.35 23.32
CA MET A 15 0.71 -13.62 22.37
C MET A 15 -0.21 -12.64 23.10
N PHE A 16 -0.75 -13.02 24.27
CA PHE A 16 -1.61 -12.16 25.09
C PHE A 16 -0.86 -10.94 25.65
N LEU A 17 0.36 -11.13 26.17
CA LEU A 17 1.19 -10.05 26.72
C LEU A 17 1.70 -9.08 25.65
N THR A 18 2.03 -9.56 24.45
CA THR A 18 2.41 -8.68 23.33
C THR A 18 1.20 -7.93 22.75
N CYS A 19 -0.01 -8.49 22.85
CA CYS A 19 -1.25 -7.81 22.47
C CYS A 19 -1.66 -6.69 23.45
N CYS A 20 -1.38 -6.84 24.76
CA CYS A 20 -1.65 -5.79 25.76
C CYS A 20 -0.78 -4.53 25.57
N VAL A 21 0.43 -4.64 25.03
CA VAL A 21 1.30 -3.48 24.75
C VAL A 21 0.93 -2.77 23.44
N THR A 22 0.19 -3.44 22.55
CA THR A 22 -0.28 -2.85 21.29
C THR A 22 -1.75 -2.38 21.33
N SER A 23 -2.45 -2.63 22.43
CA SER A 23 -3.80 -2.12 22.69
C SER A 23 -3.78 -0.71 23.32
N LYS A 24 -3.20 0.25 22.60
CA LYS A 24 -3.86 1.56 22.49
C LYS A 24 -4.61 1.54 21.17
N ALA A 25 -5.92 1.40 21.30
CA ALA A 25 -6.87 1.53 20.23
C ALA A 25 -6.72 2.88 19.52
N ASP A 26 -6.13 2.86 18.33
CA ASP A 26 -6.37 3.85 17.27
C ASP A 26 -7.38 3.27 16.26
N THR A 27 -8.47 2.69 16.77
CA THR A 27 -9.70 2.51 16.02
C THR A 27 -10.51 3.79 16.12
N CYS A 28 -10.34 4.67 15.14
CA CYS A 28 -11.27 5.74 14.80
C CYS A 28 -11.72 6.63 15.98
N ARG A 29 -10.78 7.12 16.80
CA ARG A 29 -10.94 8.46 17.36
C ARG A 29 -10.53 9.43 16.28
N MET A 30 -11.43 10.33 15.87
CA MET A 30 -10.98 11.63 15.40
C MET A 30 -10.05 12.18 16.49
N MET A 31 -8.75 12.01 16.32
CA MET A 31 -7.75 12.71 17.12
C MET A 31 -7.70 14.13 16.55
N SER A 32 -8.65 14.93 16.99
CA SER A 32 -8.46 16.37 17.13
C SER A 32 -7.29 16.58 18.10
N GLY A 33 -6.08 16.65 17.55
CA GLY A 33 -4.85 16.79 18.32
C GLY A 33 -3.60 16.51 17.49
N LEU A 34 -3.20 17.49 16.67
CA LEU A 34 -1.83 17.75 16.22
C LEU A 34 -1.03 16.61 15.54
N THR A 35 -1.63 15.87 14.61
CA THR A 35 -0.88 15.33 13.45
C THR A 35 -1.20 16.22 12.25
N PRO A 36 -0.20 16.68 11.46
CA PRO A 36 -0.50 17.49 10.28
C PRO A 36 -1.19 16.60 9.26
N HIS A 37 -2.53 16.67 9.23
CA HIS A 37 -3.34 15.99 8.25
C HIS A 37 -2.98 16.56 6.87
N LEU A 38 -2.30 15.74 6.08
CA LEU A 38 -2.03 16.00 4.67
C LEU A 38 -3.33 16.39 3.96
N PRO A 39 -3.37 17.55 3.26
CA PRO A 39 -4.60 18.02 2.65
C PRO A 39 -5.15 17.00 1.64
N VAL A 40 -6.47 16.92 1.53
CA VAL A 40 -7.10 16.07 0.52
C VAL A 40 -6.68 16.55 -0.87
N PRO A 41 -6.13 15.67 -1.73
CA PRO A 41 -5.70 16.06 -3.07
C PRO A 41 -6.86 16.62 -3.90
N ARG A 42 -6.63 17.77 -4.53
CA ARG A 42 -7.60 18.34 -5.50
C ARG A 42 -7.51 17.64 -6.85
N PRO A 43 -8.61 17.51 -7.62
CA PRO A 43 -8.56 17.00 -8.99
C PRO A 43 -7.67 17.89 -9.87
N SER A 44 -6.94 17.28 -10.82
CA SER A 44 -6.15 18.05 -11.78
C SER A 44 -7.03 18.67 -12.87
N TYR A 45 -8.20 18.09 -13.13
CA TYR A 45 -9.16 18.65 -14.09
C TYR A 45 -10.10 19.62 -13.38
N SER A 46 -10.60 20.63 -14.09
CA SER A 46 -11.72 21.45 -13.60
C SER A 46 -13.03 20.68 -13.73
N GLN A 47 -14.07 21.10 -12.99
CA GLN A 47 -15.38 20.45 -13.08
C GLN A 47 -15.98 20.62 -14.48
N ALA A 48 -15.83 21.82 -15.05
CA ALA A 48 -16.21 22.10 -16.43
C ALA A 48 -15.54 21.14 -17.42
N ARG A 49 -14.23 20.88 -17.26
CA ARG A 49 -13.51 19.95 -18.13
C ARG A 49 -14.01 18.51 -17.97
N GLU A 50 -14.26 18.05 -16.75
CA GLU A 50 -14.81 16.70 -16.53
C GLU A 50 -16.21 16.54 -17.13
N ASN A 51 -17.07 17.54 -16.99
CA ASN A 51 -18.40 17.54 -17.59
C ASN A 51 -18.33 17.53 -19.12
N LEU A 52 -17.44 18.34 -19.69
CA LEU A 52 -17.20 18.39 -21.14
C LEU A 52 -16.74 17.03 -21.68
N VAL A 53 -15.74 16.41 -21.03
CA VAL A 53 -15.21 15.10 -21.42
C VAL A 53 -16.29 14.01 -21.36
N ARG A 54 -17.23 14.08 -20.41
CA ARG A 54 -18.35 13.13 -20.31
C ARG A 54 -19.43 13.35 -21.37
N ALA A 55 -19.64 14.59 -21.80
CA ALA A 55 -20.65 14.94 -22.78
C ALA A 55 -20.20 14.73 -24.24
N ILE A 56 -18.89 14.78 -24.49
CA ILE A 56 -18.33 14.61 -25.84
C ILE A 56 -18.36 13.13 -26.25
N PRO A 57 -18.89 12.78 -27.44
CA PRO A 57 -18.82 11.43 -27.97
C PRO A 57 -17.37 10.91 -28.05
N PRO A 58 -17.10 9.62 -27.73
CA PRO A 58 -15.74 9.07 -27.67
C PRO A 58 -14.88 9.34 -28.91
N LYS A 59 -15.49 9.36 -30.11
CA LYS A 59 -14.80 9.63 -31.38
C LYS A 59 -14.24 11.07 -31.46
N LEU A 60 -14.98 12.03 -30.92
CA LEU A 60 -14.59 13.45 -30.90
C LEU A 60 -13.64 13.78 -29.74
N LEU A 61 -13.61 12.94 -28.71
CA LEU A 61 -12.75 13.13 -27.55
C LEU A 61 -11.26 13.16 -27.92
N CYS A 62 -10.83 12.30 -28.85
CA CYS A 62 -9.46 12.31 -29.34
C CYS A 62 -9.09 13.66 -29.96
N LEU A 63 -9.95 14.17 -30.86
CA LEU A 63 -9.70 15.44 -31.54
C LEU A 63 -9.71 16.63 -30.57
N LEU A 64 -10.73 16.72 -29.73
CA LEU A 64 -10.99 17.90 -28.90
C LEU A 64 -10.20 17.93 -27.58
N ALA A 65 -9.89 16.77 -27.00
CA ALA A 65 -9.23 16.68 -25.70
C ALA A 65 -7.78 16.19 -25.75
N CYS A 66 -7.39 15.44 -26.79
CA CYS A 66 -6.07 14.83 -26.91
C CYS A 66 -5.20 15.41 -28.04
N GLY A 67 -5.79 16.04 -29.05
CA GLY A 67 -5.09 16.56 -30.24
C GLY A 67 -5.16 15.64 -31.47
N GLY A 68 -5.98 14.58 -31.43
CA GLY A 68 -6.19 13.68 -32.56
C GLY A 68 -4.92 12.96 -33.00
N LYS A 69 -4.62 13.01 -34.31
CA LYS A 69 -3.42 12.41 -34.90
C LYS A 69 -2.13 13.01 -34.32
N ASP A 70 -2.15 14.28 -33.96
CA ASP A 70 -1.00 15.00 -33.37
C ASP A 70 -1.00 14.92 -31.83
N CYS A 71 -1.58 13.86 -31.27
CA CYS A 71 -1.63 13.70 -29.83
C CYS A 71 -0.22 13.70 -29.24
N ARG A 72 0.07 14.68 -28.36
CA ARG A 72 1.37 14.84 -27.71
C ARG A 72 1.89 13.63 -26.93
N TYR A 73 1.05 12.65 -26.61
CA TYR A 73 1.42 11.45 -25.85
C TYR A 73 1.77 10.26 -26.75
N GLU A 74 1.57 10.38 -28.06
CA GLU A 74 1.82 9.35 -29.08
C GLU A 74 3.20 9.50 -29.75
N GLY A 75 4.05 10.37 -29.19
CA GLY A 75 5.39 10.63 -29.70
C GLY A 75 6.30 11.32 -28.69
N PRO A 76 7.63 11.29 -28.89
CA PRO A 76 8.61 11.84 -27.97
C PRO A 76 8.86 13.34 -28.11
N GLU A 77 8.39 13.98 -29.18
CA GLU A 77 8.76 15.35 -29.60
C GLU A 77 8.44 16.39 -28.52
N CYS A 78 7.36 16.16 -27.76
CA CYS A 78 6.90 17.05 -26.71
C CYS A 78 7.61 16.86 -25.36
N TRP A 79 8.57 15.94 -25.24
CA TRP A 79 9.09 15.47 -23.95
C TRP A 79 10.60 15.57 -23.85
N LYS A 80 11.07 16.07 -22.71
CA LYS A 80 12.51 16.18 -22.42
C LYS A 80 13.12 14.80 -22.16
N SER A 81 14.45 14.71 -22.28
CA SER A 81 15.22 13.49 -22.01
C SER A 81 14.95 12.88 -20.63
N ASN A 82 14.75 13.70 -19.59
CA ASN A 82 14.42 13.25 -18.23
C ASN A 82 12.95 12.80 -18.05
N GLN A 83 12.10 13.00 -19.06
CA GLN A 83 10.70 12.56 -19.11
C GLN A 83 10.52 11.36 -20.04
N GLN A 84 11.63 10.74 -20.45
CA GLN A 84 11.69 9.58 -21.33
C GLN A 84 12.65 8.55 -20.75
N VAL A 85 12.27 7.97 -19.60
CA VAL A 85 13.00 6.82 -19.01
C VAL A 85 13.14 5.70 -20.04
N ILE A 86 12.07 5.44 -20.78
CA ILE A 86 12.07 4.68 -22.01
C ILE A 86 12.09 5.70 -23.15
N ARG A 87 13.16 5.69 -23.96
CA ARG A 87 13.30 6.58 -25.12
C ARG A 87 12.18 6.31 -26.11
N GLY A 88 11.60 7.39 -26.65
CA GLY A 88 10.44 7.32 -27.54
C GLY A 88 9.10 7.49 -26.80
N LEU A 89 9.06 7.32 -25.47
CA LEU A 89 7.81 7.37 -24.70
C LEU A 89 7.86 8.37 -23.55
N PHE A 90 6.75 9.07 -23.31
CA PHE A 90 6.58 9.85 -22.09
C PHE A 90 6.48 8.92 -20.87
N SER A 91 7.56 8.84 -20.08
CA SER A 91 7.72 7.83 -19.03
C SER A 91 8.55 8.34 -17.85
N SER A 92 8.18 7.95 -16.63
CA SER A 92 8.95 8.26 -15.42
C SER A 92 8.88 7.17 -14.36
N TRP A 93 9.95 7.04 -13.57
CA TRP A 93 10.01 6.17 -12.40
C TRP A 93 9.11 6.70 -11.27
N VAL A 94 8.11 5.92 -10.88
CA VAL A 94 7.28 6.22 -9.71
C VAL A 94 7.90 5.64 -8.44
N THR A 95 8.37 4.40 -8.51
CA THR A 95 9.22 3.76 -7.49
C THR A 95 10.51 3.27 -8.17
N ASN A 96 11.38 2.53 -7.46
CA ASN A 96 12.55 1.90 -8.07
C ASN A 96 12.20 0.73 -9.00
N ASP A 97 10.97 0.20 -8.87
CA ASP A 97 10.52 -1.01 -9.56
C ASP A 97 9.34 -0.75 -10.50
N ILE A 98 8.72 0.44 -10.44
CA ILE A 98 7.52 0.78 -11.22
C ILE A 98 7.77 2.01 -12.09
N ILE A 99 7.60 1.83 -13.39
CA ILE A 99 7.57 2.91 -14.39
C ILE A 99 6.11 3.20 -14.76
N ALA A 100 5.73 4.48 -14.73
CA ALA A 100 4.51 4.95 -15.38
C ALA A 100 4.86 5.50 -16.76
N MET A 101 4.19 5.02 -17.80
CA MET A 101 4.46 5.44 -19.19
C MET A 101 3.18 5.69 -19.98
N ALA A 102 3.28 6.47 -21.06
CA ALA A 102 2.28 6.50 -22.13
C ALA A 102 2.29 5.17 -22.90
N ARG A 103 1.21 4.84 -23.60
CA ARG A 103 1.16 3.63 -24.42
C ARG A 103 2.24 3.67 -25.52
N PRO A 104 2.89 2.53 -25.82
CA PRO A 104 3.73 2.42 -27.00
C PRO A 104 2.88 2.26 -28.27
N SER A 105 3.51 2.37 -29.42
CA SER A 105 2.95 1.97 -30.71
C SER A 105 3.93 1.08 -31.46
N ASN A 106 3.47 0.26 -32.41
CA ASN A 106 4.35 -0.60 -33.22
C ASN A 106 5.49 0.23 -33.85
N GLN A 107 5.15 1.39 -34.43
CA GLN A 107 6.14 2.31 -35.01
C GLN A 107 7.18 2.81 -34.00
N LEU A 108 6.76 3.18 -32.78
CA LEU A 108 7.68 3.63 -31.74
C LEU A 108 8.54 2.48 -31.19
N ILE A 109 7.97 1.29 -31.09
CA ILE A 109 8.67 0.09 -30.61
C ILE A 109 9.86 -0.22 -31.50
N GLU A 110 9.65 -0.23 -32.82
CA GLU A 110 10.70 -0.44 -33.81
C GLU A 110 11.68 0.72 -33.84
N LYS A 111 11.18 1.96 -34.02
CA LYS A 111 12.03 3.15 -34.21
C LYS A 111 13.00 3.40 -33.05
N TYR A 112 12.59 3.08 -31.82
CA TYR A 112 13.39 3.33 -30.62
C TYR A 112 13.88 2.06 -29.92
N ASN A 113 13.79 0.88 -30.56
CA ASN A 113 14.16 -0.42 -29.99
C ASN A 113 13.60 -0.61 -28.56
N ILE A 114 12.31 -0.33 -28.35
CA ILE A 114 11.72 -0.24 -27.00
C ILE A 114 11.86 -1.57 -26.25
N VAL A 115 11.73 -2.71 -26.93
CA VAL A 115 11.88 -4.04 -26.30
C VAL A 115 13.28 -4.23 -25.70
N GLU A 116 14.35 -3.83 -26.41
CA GLU A 116 15.72 -3.88 -25.90
C GLU A 116 15.91 -2.97 -24.69
N GLN A 117 15.28 -1.78 -24.71
CA GLN A 117 15.29 -0.88 -23.56
C GLN A 117 14.62 -1.52 -22.34
N PHE A 118 13.51 -2.24 -22.53
CA PHE A 118 12.83 -2.96 -21.44
C PHE A 118 13.74 -4.02 -20.83
N GLN A 119 14.42 -4.82 -21.66
CA GLN A 119 15.37 -5.82 -21.20
C GLN A 119 16.53 -5.20 -20.42
N ARG A 120 17.14 -4.13 -20.95
CA ARG A 120 18.23 -3.39 -20.29
C ARG A 120 17.80 -2.79 -18.95
N LEU A 121 16.57 -2.28 -18.89
CA LEU A 121 15.97 -1.75 -17.66
C LEU A 121 15.43 -2.84 -16.74
N LYS A 122 15.57 -4.13 -17.08
CA LYS A 122 15.06 -5.28 -16.32
C LYS A 122 13.55 -5.21 -16.07
N ILE A 123 12.81 -4.66 -17.02
CA ILE A 123 11.35 -4.66 -17.01
C ILE A 123 10.89 -6.05 -17.45
N LYS A 124 10.11 -6.71 -16.61
CA LYS A 124 9.61 -8.07 -16.82
C LYS A 124 8.12 -8.13 -17.09
N SER A 125 7.40 -7.05 -16.83
CA SER A 125 5.94 -7.03 -16.98
C SER A 125 5.41 -5.69 -17.44
N ILE A 126 4.37 -5.73 -18.26
CA ILE A 126 3.55 -4.62 -18.69
C ILE A 126 2.16 -4.79 -18.10
N ILE A 127 1.64 -3.74 -17.46
CA ILE A 127 0.24 -3.66 -17.06
C ILE A 127 -0.43 -2.57 -17.90
N ASN A 128 -1.30 -3.00 -18.80
CA ASN A 128 -2.13 -2.16 -19.63
C ASN A 128 -3.47 -1.90 -18.94
N MET A 129 -3.85 -0.63 -18.82
CA MET A 129 -5.13 -0.20 -18.23
C MET A 129 -6.16 0.23 -19.28
N GLN A 130 -5.90 -0.02 -20.57
CA GLN A 130 -6.75 0.39 -21.69
C GLN A 130 -7.81 -0.67 -22.01
N LEU A 131 -8.97 -0.23 -22.47
CA LEU A 131 -9.92 -1.12 -23.14
C LEU A 131 -9.55 -1.24 -24.63
N PRO A 132 -9.62 -2.43 -25.25
CA PRO A 132 -9.44 -2.56 -26.70
C PRO A 132 -10.36 -1.63 -27.48
N GLY A 133 -9.83 -0.99 -28.52
CA GLY A 133 -10.58 -0.05 -29.37
C GLY A 133 -10.64 1.40 -28.84
N GLU A 134 -10.15 1.66 -27.62
CA GLU A 134 -10.15 3.04 -27.11
C GLU A 134 -9.07 3.91 -27.80
N HIS A 135 -9.35 5.21 -27.88
CA HIS A 135 -8.44 6.17 -28.51
C HIS A 135 -8.04 5.81 -29.97
N ALA A 136 -8.98 5.25 -30.74
CA ALA A 136 -8.75 4.85 -32.14
C ALA A 136 -8.42 6.01 -33.11
N HIS A 137 -8.61 7.26 -32.68
CA HIS A 137 -8.32 8.46 -33.46
C HIS A 137 -7.20 9.31 -32.83
N CYS A 138 -6.45 8.75 -31.87
CA CYS A 138 -5.32 9.41 -31.24
C CYS A 138 -4.02 8.77 -31.73
N GLY A 139 -3.16 9.55 -32.39
CA GLY A 139 -1.91 9.07 -32.95
C GLY A 139 -2.07 8.00 -34.05
N PRO A 140 -1.26 6.93 -34.05
CA PRO A 140 -1.30 5.89 -35.06
C PRO A 140 -2.58 5.05 -34.96
N THR A 141 -2.89 4.33 -36.04
CA THR A 141 -4.01 3.40 -36.08
C THR A 141 -3.85 2.28 -35.07
N LEU A 142 -4.96 1.78 -34.55
CA LEU A 142 -4.94 0.60 -33.71
C LEU A 142 -4.60 -0.63 -34.54
N ASP A 143 -3.82 -1.51 -33.95
CA ASP A 143 -3.58 -2.86 -34.41
C ASP A 143 -4.92 -3.63 -34.44
N PRO A 144 -5.28 -4.27 -35.56
CA PRO A 144 -6.58 -4.90 -35.73
C PRO A 144 -6.76 -6.15 -34.86
N GLU A 145 -5.67 -6.82 -34.47
CA GLU A 145 -5.73 -8.04 -33.65
C GLU A 145 -5.84 -7.70 -32.18
N SER A 146 -5.04 -6.74 -31.70
CA SER A 146 -4.99 -6.41 -30.27
C SER A 146 -6.02 -5.36 -29.85
N GLY A 147 -6.44 -4.49 -30.77
CA GLY A 147 -7.23 -3.31 -30.46
C GLY A 147 -6.46 -2.21 -29.71
N PHE A 148 -5.13 -2.30 -29.64
CA PHE A 148 -4.22 -1.27 -29.10
C PHE A 148 -3.32 -0.71 -30.20
N THR A 149 -2.53 0.33 -29.93
CA THR A 149 -1.56 0.89 -30.90
C THR A 149 -0.35 -0.02 -31.15
N TYR A 150 -0.28 -1.15 -30.46
CA TYR A 150 0.79 -2.12 -30.58
C TYR A 150 0.27 -3.54 -30.35
N LEU A 151 1.01 -4.53 -30.85
CA LEU A 151 0.74 -5.93 -30.59
C LEU A 151 1.44 -6.35 -29.28
N PRO A 152 0.71 -6.79 -28.22
CA PRO A 152 1.33 -7.24 -26.98
C PRO A 152 2.29 -8.42 -27.16
N GLN A 153 2.05 -9.25 -28.18
CA GLN A 153 2.89 -10.40 -28.53
C GLN A 153 4.35 -10.00 -28.74
N THR A 154 4.61 -8.82 -29.32
CA THR A 154 5.96 -8.28 -29.53
C THR A 154 6.79 -8.23 -28.25
N PHE A 155 6.16 -7.96 -27.10
CA PHE A 155 6.82 -8.00 -25.80
C PHE A 155 6.87 -9.42 -25.22
N MET A 156 5.79 -10.19 -25.39
CA MET A 156 5.69 -11.55 -24.85
C MET A 156 6.71 -12.51 -25.44
N ASP A 157 7.00 -12.41 -26.75
CA ASP A 157 8.05 -13.17 -27.44
C ASP A 157 9.44 -12.93 -26.84
N HIS A 158 9.62 -11.81 -26.15
CA HIS A 158 10.86 -11.40 -25.50
C HIS A 158 10.83 -11.62 -23.98
N ASN A 159 9.97 -12.52 -23.50
CA ASN A 159 9.79 -12.86 -22.08
C ASN A 159 9.41 -11.65 -21.20
N ILE A 160 8.64 -10.71 -21.76
CA ILE A 160 8.02 -9.60 -21.02
C ILE A 160 6.53 -9.90 -20.93
N TYR A 161 6.06 -10.22 -19.73
CA TYR A 161 4.67 -10.59 -19.49
C TYR A 161 3.74 -9.39 -19.70
N PHE A 162 2.56 -9.66 -20.25
CA PHE A 162 1.55 -8.64 -20.50
C PHE A 162 0.26 -8.95 -19.73
N TYR A 163 -0.23 -7.98 -18.98
CA TYR A 163 -1.48 -8.07 -18.24
C TYR A 163 -2.41 -6.92 -18.62
N ASN A 164 -3.65 -7.23 -19.00
CA ASN A 164 -4.65 -6.23 -19.33
C ASN A 164 -5.70 -6.10 -18.22
N PHE A 165 -5.74 -4.94 -17.57
CA PHE A 165 -6.74 -4.54 -16.57
C PHE A 165 -7.51 -3.32 -17.07
N GLY A 166 -8.30 -3.52 -18.13
CA GLY A 166 -9.05 -2.46 -18.79
C GLY A 166 -9.91 -1.65 -17.82
N MET A 167 -9.70 -0.33 -17.85
CA MET A 167 -10.47 0.65 -17.08
C MET A 167 -10.99 1.72 -18.04
N PRO A 168 -12.31 2.02 -18.06
CA PRO A 168 -12.88 3.02 -18.97
C PRO A 168 -12.13 4.35 -18.90
N ASP A 169 -11.90 4.97 -20.06
CA ASP A 169 -11.15 6.22 -20.12
C ASP A 169 -11.85 7.34 -19.33
N PHE A 170 -11.06 8.12 -18.58
CA PHE A 170 -11.52 9.08 -17.56
C PHE A 170 -12.43 8.54 -16.44
N GLY A 171 -12.77 7.25 -16.48
CA GLY A 171 -13.70 6.59 -15.58
C GLY A 171 -13.06 5.99 -14.33
N VAL A 172 -13.80 5.05 -13.75
CA VAL A 172 -13.43 4.21 -12.59
C VAL A 172 -13.69 2.74 -12.95
N THR A 173 -13.03 1.81 -12.27
CA THR A 173 -13.34 0.36 -12.38
C THR A 173 -13.94 -0.15 -11.07
N SER A 174 -14.45 -1.38 -11.05
CA SER A 174 -14.94 -2.01 -9.83
C SER A 174 -13.81 -2.14 -8.81
N LEU A 175 -14.13 -2.04 -7.51
CA LEU A 175 -13.12 -2.19 -6.46
C LEU A 175 -12.50 -3.60 -6.47
N VAL A 176 -13.28 -4.62 -6.86
CA VAL A 176 -12.79 -6.00 -7.02
C VAL A 176 -11.75 -6.07 -8.13
N GLY A 177 -12.07 -5.56 -9.33
CA GLY A 177 -11.12 -5.55 -10.45
C GLY A 177 -9.86 -4.74 -10.14
N LEU A 178 -9.99 -3.67 -9.35
CA LEU A 178 -8.82 -2.91 -8.88
C LEU A 178 -7.96 -3.69 -7.88
N ILE A 179 -8.57 -4.46 -6.97
CA ILE A 179 -7.84 -5.37 -6.08
C ILE A 179 -7.07 -6.41 -6.89
N ASP A 180 -7.70 -7.01 -7.91
CA ASP A 180 -7.03 -8.00 -8.76
C ASP A 180 -5.84 -7.40 -9.51
N GLY A 181 -6.00 -6.21 -10.09
CA GLY A 181 -4.92 -5.46 -10.73
C GLY A 181 -3.77 -5.13 -9.76
N VAL A 182 -4.09 -4.73 -8.53
CA VAL A 182 -3.09 -4.44 -7.49
C VAL A 182 -2.36 -5.72 -7.06
N LYS A 183 -3.06 -6.85 -6.93
CA LYS A 183 -2.45 -8.15 -6.62
C LYS A 183 -1.49 -8.60 -7.71
N VAL A 184 -1.86 -8.44 -8.98
CA VAL A 184 -0.96 -8.75 -10.10
C VAL A 184 0.23 -7.80 -10.13
N LEU A 185 0.04 -6.50 -9.87
CA LEU A 185 1.16 -5.56 -9.76
C LEU A 185 2.10 -5.94 -8.59
N ALA A 186 1.55 -6.31 -7.44
CA ALA A 186 2.34 -6.73 -6.28
C ALA A 186 3.13 -8.03 -6.53
N PHE A 187 2.55 -8.97 -7.29
CA PHE A 187 3.27 -10.14 -7.78
C PHE A 187 4.35 -9.76 -8.80
N ALA A 188 4.01 -8.99 -9.83
CA ALA A 188 4.93 -8.62 -10.90
C ALA A 188 6.17 -7.85 -10.40
N VAL A 189 6.02 -6.99 -9.38
CA VAL A 189 7.15 -6.29 -8.73
C VAL A 189 8.10 -7.26 -8.02
N GLN A 190 7.63 -8.41 -7.54
CA GLN A 190 8.50 -9.44 -6.94
C GLN A 190 9.31 -10.19 -8.01
N GLU A 191 8.77 -10.30 -9.23
CA GLU A 191 9.42 -10.99 -10.36
C GLU A 191 10.36 -10.08 -11.16
N GLY A 192 10.20 -8.76 -11.06
CA GLY A 192 11.06 -7.78 -11.73
C GLY A 192 10.42 -6.40 -11.81
N ARG A 193 10.99 -5.51 -12.63
CA ARG A 193 10.42 -4.17 -12.79
C ARG A 193 9.19 -4.21 -13.68
N VAL A 194 8.25 -3.29 -13.43
CA VAL A 194 6.94 -3.27 -14.08
C VAL A 194 6.71 -1.93 -14.76
N ALA A 195 6.29 -1.96 -16.02
CA ALA A 195 5.79 -0.80 -16.75
C ALA A 195 4.26 -0.78 -16.70
N VAL A 196 3.68 0.31 -16.20
CA VAL A 196 2.23 0.50 -16.13
C VAL A 196 1.83 1.63 -17.07
N HIS A 197 0.84 1.40 -17.92
CA HIS A 197 0.35 2.43 -18.83
C HIS A 197 -1.17 2.42 -18.98
N CYS A 198 -1.69 3.55 -19.44
CA CYS A 198 -3.00 3.68 -20.07
C CYS A 198 -2.74 4.35 -21.43
N HIS A 199 -3.56 5.30 -21.88
CA HIS A 199 -3.18 6.16 -23.01
C HIS A 199 -1.98 7.08 -22.67
N ALA A 200 -2.20 8.13 -21.86
CA ALA A 200 -1.13 9.09 -21.51
C ALA A 200 -0.25 8.69 -20.31
N GLY A 201 -0.60 7.62 -19.58
CA GLY A 201 0.12 7.20 -18.39
C GLY A 201 -0.03 8.13 -17.19
N LEU A 202 -1.23 8.69 -16.97
CA LEU A 202 -1.50 9.71 -15.95
C LEU A 202 -2.68 9.35 -15.03
N GLY A 203 -3.90 9.27 -15.56
CA GLY A 203 -5.11 9.03 -14.78
C GLY A 203 -5.18 7.61 -14.20
N ARG A 204 -5.55 6.65 -15.04
CA ARG A 204 -5.75 5.23 -14.69
C ARG A 204 -4.48 4.56 -14.15
N THR A 205 -3.35 4.81 -14.80
CA THR A 205 -2.01 4.41 -14.33
C THR A 205 -1.73 4.91 -12.92
N GLY A 206 -2.00 6.19 -12.64
CA GLY A 206 -1.80 6.77 -11.31
C GLY A 206 -2.70 6.13 -10.26
N VAL A 207 -3.95 5.81 -10.59
CA VAL A 207 -4.90 5.14 -9.69
C VAL A 207 -4.37 3.77 -9.28
N LEU A 208 -3.96 2.92 -10.24
CA LEU A 208 -3.43 1.59 -9.94
C LEU A 208 -2.19 1.67 -9.04
N ILE A 209 -1.25 2.56 -9.37
CA ILE A 209 0.00 2.70 -8.60
C ILE A 209 -0.29 3.25 -7.19
N ALA A 210 -1.18 4.22 -7.04
CA ALA A 210 -1.57 4.73 -5.72
C ALA A 210 -2.23 3.64 -4.87
N CYS A 211 -3.13 2.84 -5.45
CA CYS A 211 -3.76 1.73 -4.75
C CYS A 211 -2.75 0.63 -4.37
N TYR A 212 -1.75 0.37 -5.22
CA TYR A 212 -0.64 -0.51 -4.88
C TYR A 212 0.17 -0.01 -3.68
N LEU A 213 0.49 1.29 -3.60
CA LEU A 213 1.21 1.86 -2.46
C LEU A 213 0.39 1.76 -1.17
N ILE A 214 -0.92 2.01 -1.23
CA ILE A 214 -1.83 1.83 -0.08
C ILE A 214 -1.87 0.35 0.33
N TYR A 215 -1.93 -0.55 -0.65
CA TYR A 215 -1.98 -1.99 -0.43
C TYR A 215 -0.72 -2.54 0.23
N THR A 216 0.46 -2.10 -0.20
CA THR A 216 1.73 -2.63 0.30
C THR A 216 2.24 -1.89 1.53
N LEU A 217 2.17 -0.55 1.55
CA LEU A 217 2.76 0.29 2.59
C LEU A 217 1.78 0.70 3.69
N ARG A 218 0.47 0.54 3.48
CA ARG A 218 -0.59 0.95 4.42
C ARG A 218 -0.58 2.45 4.75
N ILE A 219 -0.13 3.26 3.80
CA ILE A 219 -0.17 4.72 3.87
C ILE A 219 -1.59 5.25 3.58
N SER A 220 -1.85 6.50 3.97
CA SER A 220 -3.12 7.16 3.68
C SER A 220 -3.31 7.39 2.16
N PRO A 221 -4.57 7.44 1.68
CA PRO A 221 -4.82 7.73 0.27
C PRO A 221 -4.30 9.11 -0.17
N SER A 222 -4.28 10.11 0.72
CA SER A 222 -3.68 11.42 0.43
C SER A 222 -2.17 11.33 0.20
N GLU A 223 -1.43 10.62 1.07
CA GLU A 223 0.01 10.38 0.90
C GLU A 223 0.31 9.69 -0.43
N ALA A 224 -0.45 8.64 -0.77
CA ALA A 224 -0.26 7.90 -2.01
C ALA A 224 -0.48 8.78 -3.25
N VAL A 225 -1.58 9.54 -3.29
CA VAL A 225 -1.88 10.43 -4.43
C VAL A 225 -0.83 11.53 -4.58
N HIS A 226 -0.41 12.16 -3.48
CA HIS A 226 0.63 13.18 -3.53
C HIS A 226 1.98 12.63 -3.96
N PHE A 227 2.40 11.49 -3.41
CA PHE A 227 3.63 10.82 -3.83
C PHE A 227 3.62 10.52 -5.33
N VAL A 228 2.56 9.90 -5.84
CA VAL A 228 2.42 9.61 -7.28
C VAL A 228 2.49 10.90 -8.10
N ARG A 229 1.87 12.00 -7.66
CA ARG A 229 1.91 13.29 -8.38
C ARG A 229 3.27 13.97 -8.34
N ILE A 230 4.06 13.79 -7.28
CA ILE A 230 5.44 14.30 -7.22
C ILE A 230 6.30 13.57 -8.25
N ARG A 231 6.18 12.23 -8.31
CA ARG A 231 6.96 11.38 -9.23
C ARG A 231 6.46 11.40 -10.68
N ARG A 232 5.17 11.67 -10.85
CA ARG A 232 4.45 11.70 -12.13
C ARG A 232 3.44 12.86 -12.11
N PRO A 233 3.87 14.09 -12.43
CA PRO A 233 3.01 15.27 -12.38
C PRO A 233 1.72 15.11 -13.18
N ARG A 234 0.62 15.64 -12.64
CA ARG A 234 -0.75 15.59 -13.22
C ARG A 234 -1.39 14.20 -13.26
N SER A 235 -0.87 13.23 -12.50
CA SER A 235 -1.52 11.93 -12.31
C SER A 235 -2.80 12.02 -11.49
N ILE A 236 -3.70 11.05 -11.69
CA ILE A 236 -4.99 10.94 -10.97
C ILE A 236 -5.82 12.22 -11.19
N GLN A 237 -6.45 12.29 -12.36
CA GLN A 237 -6.87 13.54 -12.98
C GLN A 237 -8.26 14.00 -12.52
N THR A 238 -9.20 13.07 -12.36
CA THR A 238 -10.62 13.37 -12.12
C THR A 238 -11.01 13.23 -10.65
N ARG A 239 -12.13 13.85 -10.23
CA ARG A 239 -12.67 13.63 -8.86
C ARG A 239 -12.97 12.15 -8.63
N ALA A 240 -13.55 11.48 -9.63
CA ALA A 240 -13.96 10.09 -9.53
C ALA A 240 -12.76 9.15 -9.28
N GLN A 241 -11.63 9.41 -9.95
CA GLN A 241 -10.38 8.66 -9.73
C GLN A 241 -9.83 8.86 -8.32
N ILE A 242 -9.82 10.09 -7.81
CA ILE A 242 -9.41 10.35 -6.42
C ILE A 242 -10.34 9.61 -5.45
N LYS A 243 -11.66 9.74 -5.64
CA LYS A 243 -12.65 9.04 -4.82
C LYS A 243 -12.43 7.52 -4.84
N GLN A 244 -12.11 6.94 -5.99
CA GLN A 244 -11.84 5.50 -6.12
C GLN A 244 -10.62 5.06 -5.28
N VAL A 245 -9.55 5.87 -5.23
CA VAL A 245 -8.39 5.59 -4.37
C VAL A 245 -8.77 5.61 -2.89
N PHE A 246 -9.62 6.55 -2.48
CA PHE A 246 -10.13 6.62 -1.10
C PHE A 246 -11.08 5.46 -0.77
N ASP A 247 -11.96 5.09 -1.70
CA ASP A 247 -12.86 3.95 -1.55
C ASP A 247 -12.07 2.64 -1.45
N PHE A 248 -11.00 2.49 -2.24
CA PHE A 248 -10.08 1.37 -2.15
C PHE A 248 -9.39 1.31 -0.78
N ALA A 249 -8.87 2.43 -0.28
CA ALA A 249 -8.25 2.50 1.04
C ALA A 249 -9.23 2.11 2.16
N ARG A 250 -10.48 2.59 2.08
CA ARG A 250 -11.55 2.25 3.02
C ARG A 250 -11.89 0.75 2.98
N LEU A 251 -12.04 0.19 1.78
CA LEU A 251 -12.28 -1.24 1.61
C LEU A 251 -11.13 -2.03 2.23
N LEU A 252 -9.88 -1.72 1.87
CA LEU A 252 -8.71 -2.40 2.38
C LEU A 252 -8.58 -2.30 3.91
N GLY A 253 -8.88 -1.13 4.49
CA GLY A 253 -8.86 -0.90 5.94
C GLY A 253 -9.76 -1.88 6.70
N THR A 254 -10.94 -2.18 6.17
CA THR A 254 -11.85 -3.16 6.79
C THR A 254 -11.34 -4.60 6.72
N GLN A 255 -10.47 -4.92 5.75
CA GLN A 255 -9.88 -6.25 5.59
C GLN A 255 -8.61 -6.45 6.42
N LEU A 256 -8.01 -5.37 6.94
CA LEU A 256 -6.74 -5.40 7.67
C LEU A 256 -6.85 -5.84 9.13
N VAL A 257 -8.06 -5.84 9.70
CA VAL A 257 -8.29 -6.22 11.08
C VAL A 257 -8.06 -7.72 11.25
N GLN A 258 -6.99 -8.06 11.98
CA GLN A 258 -6.56 -9.44 12.24
C GLN A 258 -7.11 -10.04 13.54
N PHE A 259 -7.45 -9.20 14.52
CA PHE A 259 -7.97 -9.60 15.83
C PHE A 259 -9.17 -8.71 16.21
N PRO A 260 -10.16 -9.23 16.96
CA PRO A 260 -11.26 -8.42 17.46
C PRO A 260 -10.77 -7.46 18.55
N ASP A 261 -11.35 -6.27 18.58
CA ASP A 261 -11.18 -5.35 19.71
C ASP A 261 -12.06 -5.81 20.87
N LEU A 262 -11.43 -6.40 21.89
CA LEU A 262 -12.09 -6.93 23.08
C LEU A 262 -12.66 -5.82 24.00
N SER A 263 -12.29 -4.55 23.77
CA SER A 263 -12.78 -3.41 24.55
C SER A 263 -14.19 -2.95 24.12
N LEU A 264 -14.68 -3.42 22.98
CA LEU A 264 -16.02 -3.13 22.49
C LEU A 264 -17.03 -4.01 23.22
N ARG A 265 -17.91 -3.40 24.03
CA ARG A 265 -18.95 -4.07 24.85
C ARG A 265 -19.89 -5.01 24.07
N HIS A 266 -19.97 -4.84 22.75
CA HIS A 266 -20.68 -5.73 21.82
C HIS A 266 -19.78 -6.02 20.61
N GLY A 267 -18.57 -6.53 20.88
CA GLY A 267 -17.59 -6.85 19.84
C GLY A 267 -18.23 -7.71 18.75
N ALA A 268 -18.05 -7.30 17.49
CA ALA A 268 -18.55 -8.08 16.36
C ALA A 268 -17.92 -9.49 16.40
N PRO A 269 -18.69 -10.56 16.17
CA PRO A 269 -18.16 -11.91 16.18
C PRO A 269 -17.02 -12.03 15.16
N PHE A 270 -15.83 -12.39 15.63
CA PHE A 270 -14.66 -12.58 14.79
C PHE A 270 -14.31 -14.07 14.76
N THR A 271 -14.77 -14.75 13.72
CA THR A 271 -14.51 -16.19 13.54
C THR A 271 -13.31 -16.42 12.64
N LEU A 272 -12.73 -17.62 12.69
CA LEU A 272 -11.70 -18.06 11.76
C LEU A 272 -12.13 -17.87 10.30
N GLN A 273 -13.39 -18.14 9.97
CA GLN A 273 -13.91 -17.94 8.62
C GLN A 273 -13.84 -16.47 8.19
N HIS A 274 -14.16 -15.53 9.10
CA HIS A 274 -14.03 -14.10 8.82
C HIS A 274 -12.57 -13.72 8.56
N TYR A 275 -11.63 -14.24 9.34
CA TYR A 275 -10.19 -14.04 9.10
C TYR A 275 -9.78 -14.55 7.72
N LEU A 276 -10.16 -15.80 7.38
CA LEU A 276 -9.76 -16.42 6.11
C LEU A 276 -10.36 -15.70 4.90
N ASN A 277 -11.60 -15.23 4.99
CA ASN A 277 -12.24 -14.42 3.95
C ASN A 277 -11.47 -13.10 3.71
N ARG A 278 -11.06 -12.41 4.79
CA ARG A 278 -10.24 -11.19 4.71
C ARG A 278 -8.86 -11.49 4.13
N GLN A 279 -8.24 -12.57 4.59
CA GLN A 279 -6.94 -13.03 4.10
C GLN A 279 -6.98 -13.33 2.60
N ALA A 280 -8.04 -13.96 2.09
CA ALA A 280 -8.20 -14.25 0.67
C ALA A 280 -8.21 -12.96 -0.20
N LEU A 281 -8.66 -11.83 0.35
CA LEU A 281 -8.57 -10.52 -0.32
C LEU A 281 -7.16 -9.90 -0.27
N LEU A 282 -6.34 -10.27 0.72
CA LEU A 282 -5.01 -9.71 0.94
C LEU A 282 -3.86 -10.58 0.41
N LEU A 283 -4.06 -11.87 0.20
CA LEU A 283 -3.04 -12.75 -0.33
C LEU A 283 -3.24 -12.94 -1.85
N HIS A 284 -2.14 -13.25 -2.53
CA HIS A 284 -2.13 -13.61 -3.95
C HIS A 284 -1.07 -14.69 -4.25
N GLY A 285 -1.09 -15.20 -5.48
CA GLY A 285 -0.09 -16.16 -5.97
C GLY A 285 -0.03 -17.46 -5.17
N GLN A 286 1.17 -18.03 -5.02
CA GLN A 286 1.37 -19.27 -4.29
C GLN A 286 1.12 -19.14 -2.79
N GLU A 287 1.36 -17.96 -2.22
CA GLU A 287 1.08 -17.70 -0.81
C GLU A 287 -0.40 -17.85 -0.49
N ALA A 288 -1.29 -17.28 -1.33
CA ALA A 288 -2.73 -17.45 -1.16
C ALA A 288 -3.19 -18.90 -1.27
N ARG A 289 -2.58 -19.69 -2.16
CA ARG A 289 -2.92 -21.11 -2.34
C ARG A 289 -2.49 -21.95 -1.14
N LYS A 290 -1.24 -21.78 -0.69
CA LYS A 290 -0.69 -22.49 0.47
C LYS A 290 -1.46 -22.15 1.76
N LEU A 291 -1.81 -20.88 1.95
CA LEU A 291 -2.46 -20.38 3.16
C LEU A 291 -3.98 -20.27 3.03
N ARG A 292 -4.60 -20.99 2.10
CA ARG A 292 -6.05 -20.92 1.84
C ARG A 292 -6.89 -21.20 3.10
N HIS A 293 -6.45 -22.14 3.93
CA HIS A 293 -7.16 -22.60 5.12
C HIS A 293 -6.41 -22.31 6.42
N THR A 294 -5.32 -21.54 6.36
CA THR A 294 -4.45 -21.31 7.50
C THR A 294 -4.14 -19.82 7.64
N PRO A 295 -4.44 -19.20 8.81
CA PRO A 295 -4.04 -17.82 9.07
C PRO A 295 -2.52 -17.64 8.94
N LYS A 296 -2.09 -16.70 8.09
CA LYS A 296 -0.67 -16.44 7.79
C LYS A 296 0.12 -16.12 9.05
N VAL A 297 -0.45 -15.30 9.94
CA VAL A 297 0.21 -14.91 11.20
C VAL A 297 0.46 -16.13 12.10
N VAL A 298 -0.53 -17.01 12.24
CA VAL A 298 -0.42 -18.22 13.07
C VAL A 298 0.62 -19.16 12.46
N TYR A 299 0.55 -19.40 11.14
CA TYR A 299 1.52 -20.23 10.43
C TYR A 299 2.96 -19.76 10.67
N LEU A 300 3.25 -18.49 10.36
CA LEU A 300 4.61 -17.95 10.46
C LEU A 300 5.14 -17.96 11.90
N LEU A 301 4.31 -17.62 12.89
CA LEU A 301 4.71 -17.61 14.30
C LEU A 301 4.96 -19.02 14.82
N CYS A 302 4.05 -19.96 14.59
CA CYS A 302 4.19 -21.34 15.04
C CYS A 302 5.42 -22.02 14.40
N VAL A 303 5.63 -21.80 13.11
CA VAL A 303 6.81 -22.32 12.39
C VAL A 303 8.09 -21.74 13.00
N ARG A 304 8.16 -20.41 13.19
CA ARG A 304 9.36 -19.77 13.76
C ARG A 304 9.64 -20.23 15.19
N LEU A 305 8.62 -20.31 16.04
CA LEU A 305 8.75 -20.75 17.43
C LEU A 305 9.19 -22.21 17.52
N SER A 306 8.66 -23.08 16.65
CA SER A 306 9.04 -24.48 16.60
C SER A 306 10.51 -24.65 16.20
N CYS A 307 10.97 -23.91 15.18
CA CYS A 307 12.38 -23.93 14.78
C CYS A 307 13.30 -23.44 15.91
N LEU A 308 12.93 -22.34 16.59
CA LEU A 308 13.71 -21.83 17.73
C LEU A 308 13.79 -22.83 18.88
N ALA A 309 12.67 -23.47 19.24
CA ALA A 309 12.62 -24.46 20.32
C ALA A 309 13.45 -25.72 20.00
N LEU A 310 13.56 -26.08 18.73
CA LEU A 310 14.33 -27.24 18.26
C LEU A 310 15.78 -26.91 17.88
N GLY A 311 16.20 -25.65 17.98
CA GLY A 311 17.53 -25.21 17.51
C GLY A 311 17.73 -25.34 16.00
N LEU A 312 16.64 -25.36 15.22
CA LEU A 312 16.65 -25.49 13.77
C LEU A 312 16.68 -24.11 13.08
N PRO A 313 17.26 -24.01 11.88
CA PRO A 313 17.18 -22.79 11.08
C PRO A 313 15.73 -22.46 10.70
N SER A 314 15.46 -21.17 10.49
CA SER A 314 14.17 -20.72 9.97
C SER A 314 13.93 -21.25 8.56
N PRO A 315 12.70 -21.64 8.21
CA PRO A 315 12.41 -22.06 6.85
C PRO A 315 12.55 -20.89 5.86
N PRO A 316 12.83 -21.17 4.58
CA PRO A 316 12.97 -20.15 3.54
C PRO A 316 11.79 -19.18 3.44
N GLU A 317 10.57 -19.66 3.74
CA GLU A 317 9.34 -18.87 3.68
C GLU A 317 9.31 -17.74 4.72
N VAL A 318 9.87 -17.98 5.91
CA VAL A 318 9.98 -16.96 6.97
C VAL A 318 10.99 -15.89 6.54
N HIS A 319 12.13 -16.30 5.98
CA HIS A 319 13.13 -15.38 5.46
C HIS A 319 12.57 -14.53 4.30
N ALA A 320 11.84 -15.15 3.36
CA ALA A 320 11.21 -14.43 2.27
C ALA A 320 10.19 -13.38 2.74
N GLU A 321 9.42 -13.65 3.80
CA GLU A 321 8.54 -12.64 4.41
C GLU A 321 9.32 -11.50 5.07
N LEU A 322 10.42 -11.79 5.77
CA LEU A 322 11.25 -10.76 6.38
C LEU A 322 11.91 -9.85 5.35
N GLU A 323 12.48 -10.42 4.28
CA GLU A 323 13.07 -9.66 3.17
C GLU A 323 12.02 -8.78 2.48
N ARG A 324 10.83 -9.34 2.21
CA ARG A 324 9.69 -8.57 1.67
C ARG A 324 9.34 -7.40 2.59
N ARG A 325 9.26 -7.61 3.90
CA ARG A 325 8.96 -6.54 4.87
C ARG A 325 10.08 -5.49 4.93
N SER A 326 11.34 -5.90 4.81
CA SER A 326 12.48 -5.00 4.75
C SER A 326 12.41 -4.09 3.50
N ALA A 327 12.19 -4.67 2.32
CA ALA A 327 12.03 -3.92 1.07
C ALA A 327 10.87 -2.91 1.13
N LEU A 328 9.72 -3.31 1.72
CA LEU A 328 8.59 -2.41 1.91
C LEU A 328 8.89 -1.28 2.90
N ARG A 329 9.71 -1.51 3.94
CA ARG A 329 10.16 -0.44 4.84
C ARG A 329 11.04 0.58 4.11
N ILE A 330 11.94 0.13 3.23
CA ILE A 330 12.78 1.02 2.41
C ILE A 330 11.90 1.89 1.51
N LEU A 331 10.94 1.27 0.79
CA LEU A 331 10.01 2.02 -0.06
C LEU A 331 9.16 3.01 0.77
N GLY A 332 8.68 2.61 1.94
CA GLY A 332 7.95 3.48 2.86
C GLY A 332 8.77 4.69 3.34
N ARG A 333 10.07 4.50 3.59
CA ARG A 333 10.99 5.59 3.91
C ARG A 333 11.14 6.56 2.74
N THR A 334 11.37 6.04 1.53
CA THR A 334 11.46 6.87 0.31
C THR A 334 10.19 7.69 0.06
N VAL A 335 9.00 7.11 0.28
CA VAL A 335 7.73 7.83 0.17
C VAL A 335 7.69 8.98 1.17
N ARG A 336 8.00 8.71 2.44
CA ARG A 336 8.01 9.72 3.52
C ARG A 336 8.99 10.86 3.22
N GLU A 337 10.24 10.54 2.90
CA GLU A 337 11.28 11.53 2.55
C GLU A 337 10.87 12.39 1.35
N THR A 338 10.26 11.77 0.33
CA THR A 338 9.74 12.49 -0.84
C THR A 338 8.66 13.49 -0.46
N LEU A 339 7.71 13.10 0.41
CA LEU A 339 6.65 13.99 0.89
C LEU A 339 7.19 15.11 1.78
N VAL A 340 8.13 14.82 2.67
CA VAL A 340 8.79 15.82 3.53
C VAL A 340 9.55 16.85 2.70
N SER A 341 10.36 16.41 1.72
CA SER A 341 11.13 17.30 0.85
C SER A 341 10.28 18.25 0.00
N LYS A 342 9.00 17.90 -0.21
CA LYS A 342 8.01 18.72 -0.91
C LYS A 342 7.06 19.44 0.03
N GLN A 343 7.39 19.50 1.33
CA GLN A 343 6.66 20.20 2.39
C GLN A 343 5.22 19.72 2.57
N TYR A 344 4.92 18.49 2.13
CA TYR A 344 3.65 17.84 2.39
C TYR A 344 3.60 17.26 3.82
N LEU A 345 4.76 16.90 4.38
CA LEU A 345 4.91 16.48 5.77
C LEU A 345 5.92 17.41 6.47
N PRO A 346 5.78 17.66 7.78
CA PRO A 346 6.75 18.44 8.53
C PRO A 346 8.14 17.78 8.48
N LEU A 347 9.18 18.61 8.45
CA LEU A 347 10.54 18.16 8.73
C LEU A 347 10.60 17.72 10.20
N LEU A 348 10.85 16.43 10.45
CA LEU A 348 11.32 16.02 11.77
C LEU A 348 12.77 16.47 11.88
N ASN A 349 12.99 17.57 12.60
CA ASN A 349 14.32 18.14 12.79
C ASN A 349 15.07 17.29 13.83
N GLU A 350 16.07 16.52 13.42
CA GLU A 350 16.88 15.70 14.34
C GLU A 350 17.91 16.50 15.16
N HIS A 351 18.00 17.83 15.04
CA HIS A 351 18.93 18.64 15.81
C HIS A 351 18.27 19.92 16.37
N CYS A 352 17.74 19.82 17.59
CA CYS A 352 17.71 20.95 18.53
C CYS A 352 18.63 20.61 19.70
N LYS A 353 19.79 21.28 19.78
CA LYS A 353 20.63 21.28 20.97
C LYS A 353 19.87 21.95 22.11
N ALA A 354 19.57 21.18 23.14
CA ALA A 354 18.98 21.63 24.38
C ALA A 354 19.89 22.66 25.10
N PRO A 355 19.33 23.67 25.79
CA PRO A 355 20.01 24.27 26.92
C PRO A 355 20.14 23.19 28.01
N ARG A 356 21.33 23.06 28.59
CA ARG A 356 21.69 22.01 29.56
C ARG A 356 20.62 21.78 30.64
N ALA A 357 19.87 20.69 30.46
CA ALA A 357 19.41 19.82 31.52
C ALA A 357 19.39 18.38 30.95
N SER A 358 20.38 17.59 31.38
CA SER A 358 20.37 16.12 31.46
C SER A 358 19.90 15.32 30.23
N SER A 359 20.86 14.97 29.36
CA SER A 359 21.06 13.64 28.74
C SER A 359 19.82 12.77 28.47
N GLY A 360 19.37 12.75 27.22
CA GLY A 360 18.47 11.73 26.67
C GLY A 360 18.81 11.46 25.21
N SER A 361 19.70 10.50 24.97
CA SER A 361 19.86 9.86 23.67
C SER A 361 18.61 9.05 23.37
N ALA A 362 17.98 9.27 22.21
CA ALA A 362 17.02 8.33 21.65
C ALA A 362 17.78 7.12 21.09
N SER A 363 18.33 6.32 22.00
CA SER A 363 18.72 4.94 21.78
C SER A 363 17.55 4.09 22.28
N TRP A 364 17.29 2.99 21.59
CA TRP A 364 16.49 1.91 22.15
C TRP A 364 17.26 1.28 23.31
N ASP A 365 17.16 1.89 24.49
CA ASP A 365 17.39 1.30 25.81
C ASP A 365 16.60 2.16 26.81
N GLU A 366 15.41 1.71 27.23
CA GLU A 366 14.68 2.36 28.32
C GLU A 366 15.36 2.03 29.67
N PRO A 367 15.76 3.03 30.49
CA PRO A 367 16.33 2.78 31.81
C PRO A 367 15.27 2.32 32.82
N ARG A 368 15.60 1.26 33.56
CA ARG A 368 14.78 0.60 34.58
C ARG A 368 14.21 1.56 35.65
N GLU A 369 14.85 2.70 35.88
CA GLU A 369 14.44 3.73 36.84
C GLU A 369 13.15 4.50 36.46
N PHE A 370 12.75 4.52 35.18
CA PHE A 370 11.52 5.23 34.76
C PHE A 370 10.24 4.45 35.14
N LEU A 371 10.33 3.13 35.26
CA LEU A 371 9.23 2.28 35.77
C LEU A 371 9.01 2.49 37.27
N GLU A 372 10.08 2.69 38.04
CA GLU A 372 10.02 2.97 39.48
C GLU A 372 9.41 4.35 39.76
N ARG A 373 9.75 5.39 38.98
CA ARG A 373 9.11 6.71 39.10
C ARG A 373 7.64 6.73 38.69
N ARG A 374 7.20 5.90 37.73
CA ARG A 374 5.77 5.72 37.44
C ARG A 374 5.03 5.02 38.58
N TRP A 375 5.71 4.15 39.31
CA TRP A 375 5.20 3.50 40.51
C TRP A 375 5.04 4.49 41.67
N GLU A 376 6.03 5.37 41.89
CA GLU A 376 5.95 6.42 42.92
C GLU A 376 4.88 7.49 42.62
N VAL A 377 4.71 7.87 41.35
CA VAL A 377 3.67 8.84 40.93
C VAL A 377 2.24 8.29 41.09
N LEU A 378 2.06 6.96 41.19
CA LEU A 378 0.78 6.32 41.47
C LEU A 378 0.45 6.25 42.97
N LEU A 379 1.43 6.47 43.86
CA LEU A 379 1.24 6.46 45.32
C LEU A 379 0.75 7.81 45.90
N ASP A 380 0.82 8.91 45.14
CA ASP A 380 0.58 10.26 45.68
C ASP A 380 -0.67 11.01 45.11
N LYS A 381 -1.62 10.30 44.48
CA LYS A 381 -2.87 10.94 44.03
C LYS A 381 -3.94 10.94 45.12
N ARG A 382 -4.12 12.11 45.74
CA ARG A 382 -5.08 12.42 46.83
C ARG A 382 -6.56 12.58 46.44
N SER A 383 -7.02 12.07 45.30
CA SER A 383 -8.46 11.97 45.03
C SER A 383 -8.78 10.91 43.98
N TYR A 384 -9.62 9.96 44.38
CA TYR A 384 -10.07 8.83 43.56
C TYR A 384 -11.44 9.16 42.95
N SER A 385 -11.68 8.74 41.70
CA SER A 385 -13.04 8.67 41.16
C SER A 385 -13.74 7.40 41.66
N ASP A 386 -15.07 7.36 41.68
CA ASP A 386 -15.84 6.16 42.07
C ASP A 386 -15.48 4.92 41.24
N SER A 387 -14.98 5.12 40.01
CA SER A 387 -14.47 4.05 39.15
C SER A 387 -13.13 3.48 39.63
N ASP A 388 -12.27 4.30 40.24
CA ASP A 388 -10.99 3.89 40.83
C ASP A 388 -11.21 3.10 42.14
N LEU A 389 -12.14 3.54 42.98
CA LEU A 389 -12.51 2.85 44.23
C LEU A 389 -13.17 1.47 43.97
N SER A 390 -13.95 1.33 42.88
CA SER A 390 -14.58 0.06 42.52
C SER A 390 -13.60 -1.02 42.03
N ARG A 391 -12.46 -0.60 41.45
CA ARG A 391 -11.39 -1.48 40.98
C ARG A 391 -10.49 -1.94 42.13
N ILE A 392 -10.15 -1.03 43.04
CA ILE A 392 -9.39 -1.36 44.26
C ILE A 392 -10.18 -2.35 45.15
N CYS A 393 -11.50 -2.14 45.33
CA CYS A 393 -12.33 -3.02 46.16
C CYS A 393 -12.53 -4.45 45.63
N LYS A 394 -12.38 -4.69 44.32
CA LYS A 394 -12.48 -6.05 43.74
C LYS A 394 -11.15 -6.79 43.73
N GLU A 395 -10.03 -6.07 43.56
CA GLU A 395 -8.68 -6.66 43.67
C GLU A 395 -8.33 -7.07 45.10
N VAL A 396 -8.84 -6.38 46.14
CA VAL A 396 -8.67 -6.82 47.54
C VAL A 396 -9.48 -8.09 47.85
N ARG A 397 -10.70 -8.24 47.30
CA ARG A 397 -11.61 -9.34 47.69
C ARG A 397 -11.22 -10.72 47.14
N ASN A 398 -10.50 -10.79 46.03
CA ASN A 398 -10.02 -12.08 45.49
C ASN A 398 -8.62 -12.48 45.98
N HIS A 399 -7.83 -11.54 46.50
CA HIS A 399 -6.55 -11.86 47.16
C HIS A 399 -6.73 -12.41 48.59
N THR A 400 -7.91 -12.29 49.22
CA THR A 400 -8.14 -12.80 50.60
C THR A 400 -8.84 -14.16 50.67
N MET A 401 -9.50 -14.64 49.61
CA MET A 401 -10.19 -15.95 49.65
C MET A 401 -9.26 -17.13 49.35
N HIS A 402 -8.03 -16.91 48.85
CA HIS A 402 -7.07 -17.99 48.58
C HIS A 402 -5.96 -18.16 49.61
N THR A 403 -5.96 -17.35 50.68
CA THR A 403 -4.99 -17.43 51.79
C THR A 403 -5.56 -18.05 53.07
N GLN A 404 -6.75 -18.68 53.02
CA GLN A 404 -7.37 -19.39 54.16
C GLN A 404 -7.85 -20.82 53.81
N LEU A 405 -7.32 -21.44 52.76
CA LEU A 405 -7.36 -22.90 52.55
C LEU A 405 -5.95 -23.49 52.30
N LEU A 406 -4.96 -22.82 52.88
CA LEU A 406 -3.76 -23.39 53.51
C LEU A 406 -3.75 -22.85 54.95
#